data_AF-A0A9X1TIM8-F1
#
_entry.id   AF-A0A9X1TIM8-F1
#
_cell.length_a   1.000
_cell.length_b   1.000
_cell.length_c   1.000
_cell.angle_alpha   90.00
_cell.angle_beta   90.00
_cell.angle_gamma   90.00
#
_symmetry.space_group_name_H-M   'P 1'
#
loop_
_entity.id
_entity.type
_entity.pdbx_description
1 polymer ?
#
loop_
_entity_poly.entity_id
_entity_poly.type
_entity_poly.pdbx_seq_one_letter_code
_entity_poly.pdbx_strand_id
1 'polypeptide(L)'
;MGHEYALDWLDQMVNELDPQRSEPENLDDYQSMVIVNKAAKEEKRLIQSFKQFVFKKEKTRQIRNSVNHHLSAAVSLMKIADKNLKQIPARANNFRVALESVFSCLHKVSAFIANRYRNFVDQNISLDMVCVDPRAHDLRKLGNRDVMKHNSELSEIVIRAFSDIFFDHRGGEITMRKYDYWVSVSNAVTYADSPLEITEPFDRLELIMIERNYNSPLFVKYLTSKFLDKINDSVDPTSVVENLTFLQKTFNQIPVMKDMIFSCQFDDLSLTVNAWFIQEIDFQSKRSRTAFSEPVEQLQRAGKKYDRKTSDKILCNLTVDQLSLFFKAADLSNIISSRSLSAIFQSVAPYLSTPHRAEISHSSLRVKSYSVEERDKSLLIEMMIRLTEQIKDL
;
A
#
# COMPACT_ATOMS: atom_id res chain seq x y z
N MET A 1 -37.80 6.60 4.24
CA MET A 1 -38.15 5.16 4.19
C MET A 1 -36.88 4.39 4.46
N GLY A 2 -36.88 3.54 5.49
CA GLY A 2 -35.68 2.86 5.99
C GLY A 2 -35.01 2.04 4.90
N HIS A 3 -33.69 2.16 4.76
CA HIS A 3 -32.92 1.27 3.91
C HIS A 3 -32.97 -0.13 4.54
N GLU A 4 -33.92 -0.95 4.08
CA GLU A 4 -34.00 -2.37 4.39
C GLU A 4 -32.63 -3.00 4.08
N TYR A 5 -31.99 -3.57 5.10
CA TYR A 5 -30.65 -4.13 4.99
C TYR A 5 -30.69 -5.28 3.98
N ALA A 6 -29.97 -5.15 2.86
CA ALA A 6 -30.13 -6.05 1.73
C ALA A 6 -29.90 -7.54 2.08
N LEU A 7 -28.98 -7.82 3.02
CA LEU A 7 -28.57 -9.17 3.43
C LEU A 7 -29.33 -9.70 4.66
N ASP A 8 -30.41 -9.04 5.10
CA ASP A 8 -31.14 -9.35 6.33
C ASP A 8 -31.49 -10.83 6.49
N TRP A 9 -32.07 -11.43 5.43
CA TRP A 9 -32.40 -12.85 5.47
C TRP A 9 -31.16 -13.75 5.62
N LEU A 10 -30.03 -13.42 4.97
CA LEU A 10 -28.81 -14.22 5.08
C LEU A 10 -28.19 -14.10 6.47
N ASP A 11 -28.22 -12.91 7.07
CA ASP A 11 -27.78 -12.69 8.44
C ASP A 11 -28.62 -13.50 9.44
N GLN A 12 -29.95 -13.44 9.31
CA GLN A 12 -30.87 -14.25 10.10
C GLN A 12 -30.54 -15.75 9.98
N MET A 13 -30.37 -16.27 8.76
CA MET A 13 -30.07 -17.70 8.56
C MET A 13 -28.71 -18.11 9.13
N VAL A 14 -27.67 -17.28 9.02
CA VAL A 14 -26.36 -17.60 9.61
C VAL A 14 -26.45 -17.68 11.14
N ASN A 15 -27.27 -16.83 11.76
CA ASN A 15 -27.50 -16.84 13.21
C ASN A 15 -28.42 -17.99 13.68
N GLU A 16 -29.44 -18.35 12.90
CA GLU A 16 -30.34 -19.47 13.19
C GLU A 16 -29.68 -20.84 12.95
N LEU A 17 -28.80 -20.92 11.94
CA LEU A 17 -27.97 -22.09 11.64
C LEU A 17 -26.66 -22.07 12.43
N ASP A 18 -26.73 -21.72 13.72
CA ASP A 18 -25.64 -21.82 14.67
C ASP A 18 -25.76 -23.12 15.48
N PRO A 19 -24.82 -24.08 15.34
CA PRO A 19 -24.87 -25.35 16.05
C PRO A 19 -24.72 -25.24 17.57
N GLN A 20 -24.31 -24.08 18.10
CA GLN A 20 -24.26 -23.82 19.54
C GLN A 20 -25.58 -23.28 20.09
N ARG A 21 -26.45 -22.74 19.24
CA ARG A 21 -27.72 -22.12 19.63
C ARG A 21 -28.94 -22.95 19.22
N SER A 22 -28.78 -23.81 18.22
CA SER A 22 -29.83 -24.62 17.62
C SER A 22 -29.47 -26.10 17.72
N GLU A 23 -30.47 -26.97 17.83
CA GLU A 23 -30.28 -28.43 17.80
C GLU A 23 -30.14 -28.91 16.34
N PRO A 24 -28.92 -29.21 15.85
CA PRO A 24 -28.69 -29.41 14.41
C PRO A 24 -29.35 -30.68 13.86
N GLU A 25 -29.62 -31.64 14.73
CA GLU A 25 -30.23 -32.93 14.38
C GLU A 25 -31.75 -32.83 14.16
N ASN A 26 -32.40 -31.75 14.61
CA ASN A 26 -33.85 -31.57 14.48
C ASN A 26 -34.27 -30.95 13.14
N LEU A 27 -33.33 -30.48 12.32
CA LEU A 27 -33.65 -29.90 11.01
C LEU A 27 -34.06 -31.01 10.04
N ASP A 28 -35.34 -31.07 9.71
CA ASP A 28 -35.86 -32.05 8.77
C ASP A 28 -35.44 -31.73 7.31
N ASP A 29 -35.64 -32.71 6.43
CA ASP A 29 -35.26 -32.61 5.02
C ASP A 29 -36.07 -31.52 4.28
N TYR A 30 -37.35 -31.36 4.64
CA TYR A 30 -38.23 -30.36 4.03
C TYR A 30 -37.79 -28.94 4.38
N GLN A 31 -37.48 -28.66 5.65
CA GLN A 31 -36.97 -27.40 6.14
C GLN A 31 -35.63 -27.06 5.50
N SER A 32 -34.71 -28.03 5.41
CA SER A 32 -33.44 -27.86 4.69
C SER A 32 -33.69 -27.49 3.22
N MET A 33 -34.53 -28.24 2.51
CA MET A 33 -34.86 -27.97 1.11
C MET A 33 -35.52 -26.60 0.90
N VAL A 34 -36.34 -26.13 1.84
CA VAL A 34 -36.91 -24.78 1.81
C VAL A 34 -35.81 -23.71 1.93
N ILE A 35 -34.85 -23.88 2.84
CA ILE A 35 -33.71 -22.96 3.01
C ILE A 35 -32.84 -22.93 1.75
N VAL A 36 -32.50 -24.11 1.20
CA VAL A 36 -31.69 -24.24 -0.02
C VAL A 36 -32.36 -23.50 -1.20
N ASN A 37 -33.65 -23.75 -1.42
CA ASN A 37 -34.40 -23.10 -2.49
C ASN A 37 -34.53 -21.59 -2.28
N LYS A 38 -34.69 -21.16 -1.03
CA LYS A 38 -34.75 -19.73 -0.69
C LYS A 38 -33.40 -19.06 -0.90
N ALA A 39 -32.29 -19.70 -0.53
CA ALA A 39 -30.94 -19.20 -0.78
C ALA A 39 -30.68 -18.97 -2.28
N ALA A 40 -31.09 -19.90 -3.15
CA ALA A 40 -30.98 -19.75 -4.59
C ALA A 40 -31.84 -18.60 -5.16
N LYS A 41 -33.02 -18.34 -4.58
CA LYS A 41 -33.88 -17.19 -4.95
C LYS A 41 -33.27 -15.87 -4.47
N GLU A 42 -32.77 -15.84 -3.24
CA GLU A 42 -32.13 -14.67 -2.64
C GLU A 42 -30.85 -14.28 -3.37
N GLU A 43 -30.04 -15.25 -3.80
CA GLU A 43 -28.87 -15.02 -4.67
C GLU A 43 -29.25 -14.17 -5.90
N LYS A 44 -30.29 -14.59 -6.63
CA LYS A 44 -30.78 -13.90 -7.84
C LYS A 44 -31.33 -12.52 -7.50
N ARG A 45 -32.14 -12.41 -6.44
CA ARG A 45 -32.74 -11.15 -5.97
C ARG A 45 -31.65 -10.13 -5.62
N LEU A 46 -30.65 -10.54 -4.85
CA LEU A 46 -29.53 -9.71 -4.42
C LEU A 46 -28.70 -9.24 -5.62
N ILE A 47 -28.29 -10.15 -6.51
CA ILE A 47 -27.54 -9.79 -7.72
C ILE A 47 -28.32 -8.79 -8.58
N GLN A 48 -29.63 -8.99 -8.76
CA GLN A 48 -30.47 -8.06 -9.52
C GLN A 48 -30.59 -6.69 -8.83
N SER A 49 -30.78 -6.68 -7.50
CA SER A 49 -30.79 -5.45 -6.71
C SER A 49 -29.47 -4.69 -6.84
N PHE A 50 -28.34 -5.38 -6.70
CA PHE A 50 -27.01 -4.79 -6.87
C PHE A 50 -26.78 -4.29 -8.30
N LYS A 51 -27.30 -4.95 -9.35
CA LYS A 51 -27.22 -4.43 -10.73
C LYS A 51 -27.97 -3.10 -10.90
N GLN A 52 -29.13 -2.97 -10.26
CA GLN A 52 -29.93 -1.74 -10.31
C GLN A 52 -29.38 -0.61 -9.44
N PHE A 53 -28.49 -0.95 -8.50
CA PHE A 53 -27.97 -0.04 -7.49
C PHE A 53 -27.21 1.17 -8.08
N VAL A 54 -26.40 0.96 -9.13
CA VAL A 54 -25.67 2.05 -9.83
C VAL A 54 -26.62 3.02 -10.50
N PHE A 55 -27.74 2.53 -11.04
CA PHE A 55 -28.71 3.37 -11.74
C PHE A 55 -29.56 4.21 -10.78
N LYS A 56 -29.62 3.84 -9.49
CA LYS A 56 -30.42 4.54 -8.47
C LYS A 56 -29.64 5.59 -7.68
N LYS A 57 -28.31 5.54 -7.66
CA LYS A 57 -27.47 6.45 -6.86
C LYS A 57 -26.58 7.29 -7.77
N GLU A 58 -26.78 8.61 -7.74
CA GLU A 58 -26.05 9.55 -8.61
C GLU A 58 -24.65 9.89 -8.08
N LYS A 59 -24.38 9.71 -6.77
CA LYS A 59 -23.11 10.10 -6.15
C LYS A 59 -22.16 8.91 -5.96
N THR A 60 -20.99 8.98 -6.60
CA THR A 60 -19.86 8.03 -6.53
C THR A 60 -19.52 7.59 -5.10
N ARG A 61 -19.49 8.54 -4.15
CA ARG A 61 -19.19 8.26 -2.73
C ARG A 61 -20.25 7.38 -2.07
N GLN A 62 -21.53 7.57 -2.40
CA GLN A 62 -22.62 6.77 -1.84
C GLN A 62 -22.62 5.35 -2.41
N ILE A 63 -22.24 5.20 -3.68
CA ILE A 63 -22.04 3.87 -4.29
C ILE A 63 -20.91 3.14 -3.55
N ARG A 64 -19.75 3.79 -3.41
CA ARG A 64 -18.59 3.26 -2.68
C ARG A 64 -18.93 2.82 -1.26
N ASN A 65 -19.59 3.68 -0.48
CA ASN A 65 -19.93 3.35 0.91
C ASN A 65 -20.85 2.14 1.02
N SER A 66 -21.87 2.05 0.16
CA SER A 66 -22.80 0.92 0.20
C SER A 66 -22.18 -0.37 -0.32
N VAL A 67 -21.38 -0.33 -1.40
CA VAL A 67 -20.66 -1.50 -1.90
C VAL A 67 -19.78 -2.08 -0.80
N ASN A 68 -19.00 -1.23 -0.12
CA ASN A 68 -18.12 -1.68 0.96
C ASN A 68 -18.87 -2.15 2.20
N HIS A 69 -19.96 -1.49 2.57
CA HIS A 69 -20.80 -1.92 3.68
C HIS A 69 -21.37 -3.33 3.45
N HIS A 70 -21.94 -3.59 2.25
CA HIS A 70 -22.48 -4.91 1.94
C HIS A 70 -21.41 -5.98 1.79
N LEU A 71 -20.27 -5.66 1.16
CA LEU A 71 -19.18 -6.62 1.01
C LEU A 71 -18.55 -6.97 2.36
N SER A 72 -18.31 -5.99 3.22
CA SER A 72 -17.77 -6.21 4.56
C SER A 72 -18.73 -7.04 5.42
N ALA A 73 -20.04 -6.74 5.37
CA ALA A 73 -21.02 -7.52 6.10
C ALA A 73 -21.10 -8.97 5.59
N ALA A 74 -21.11 -9.18 4.27
CA ALA A 74 -21.11 -10.52 3.70
C ALA A 74 -19.85 -11.32 4.08
N VAL A 75 -18.66 -10.69 4.07
CA VAL A 75 -17.42 -11.34 4.52
C VAL A 75 -17.49 -11.72 6.00
N SER A 76 -18.02 -10.85 6.85
CA SER A 76 -18.23 -11.17 8.27
C SER A 76 -19.18 -12.36 8.46
N LEU A 77 -20.30 -12.39 7.73
CA LEU A 77 -21.24 -13.51 7.76
C LEU A 77 -20.61 -14.82 7.26
N MET A 78 -19.78 -14.76 6.21
CA MET A 78 -19.05 -15.94 5.74
C MET A 78 -18.07 -16.47 6.79
N LYS A 79 -17.35 -15.60 7.50
CA LYS A 79 -16.45 -16.01 8.60
C LYS A 79 -17.24 -16.73 9.71
N ILE A 80 -18.44 -16.26 10.04
CA ILE A 80 -19.32 -16.89 11.03
C ILE A 80 -19.83 -18.24 10.50
N ALA A 81 -20.33 -18.28 9.27
CA ALA A 81 -20.86 -19.49 8.65
C ALA A 81 -19.78 -20.58 8.48
N ASP A 82 -18.54 -20.24 8.09
CA ASP A 82 -17.42 -21.18 8.02
C ASP A 82 -17.07 -21.76 9.40
N LYS A 83 -17.06 -20.92 10.44
CA LYS A 83 -16.88 -21.39 11.82
C LYS A 83 -18.00 -22.35 12.22
N ASN A 84 -19.25 -22.02 11.92
CA ASN A 84 -20.41 -22.85 12.24
C ASN A 84 -20.33 -24.19 11.50
N LEU A 85 -20.01 -24.20 10.20
CA LEU A 85 -19.85 -25.42 9.39
C LEU A 85 -18.85 -26.43 9.98
N LYS A 86 -17.74 -25.92 10.55
CA LYS A 86 -16.71 -26.72 11.22
C LYS A 86 -17.19 -27.35 12.54
N GLN A 87 -18.23 -26.80 13.15
CA GLN A 87 -18.77 -27.26 14.44
C GLN A 87 -19.99 -28.19 14.28
N ILE A 88 -20.53 -28.34 13.06
CA ILE A 88 -21.70 -29.20 12.82
C ILE A 88 -21.34 -30.67 13.05
N PRO A 89 -22.13 -31.42 13.86
CA PRO A 89 -21.99 -32.86 14.02
C PRO A 89 -22.07 -33.63 12.69
N ALA A 90 -21.35 -34.74 12.57
CA ALA A 90 -21.34 -35.55 11.33
C ALA A 90 -22.73 -36.14 10.97
N ARG A 91 -23.64 -36.23 11.94
CA ARG A 91 -25.00 -36.79 11.75
C ARG A 91 -26.01 -35.76 11.23
N ALA A 92 -25.72 -34.47 11.35
CA ALA A 92 -26.63 -33.38 10.98
C ALA A 92 -26.42 -32.94 9.51
N ASN A 93 -26.64 -33.87 8.57
CA ASN A 93 -26.42 -33.60 7.14
C ASN A 93 -27.34 -32.51 6.59
N ASN A 94 -28.61 -32.49 6.98
CA ASN A 94 -29.57 -31.50 6.52
C ASN A 94 -29.17 -30.09 6.92
N PHE A 95 -28.74 -29.92 8.18
CA PHE A 95 -28.23 -28.65 8.71
C PHE A 95 -26.97 -28.19 7.98
N ARG A 96 -26.07 -29.12 7.68
CA ARG A 96 -24.87 -28.85 6.88
C ARG A 96 -25.23 -28.36 5.47
N VAL A 97 -26.10 -29.06 4.76
CA VAL A 97 -26.54 -28.70 3.40
C VAL A 97 -27.21 -27.31 3.37
N ALA A 98 -28.05 -27.02 4.36
CA ALA A 98 -28.71 -25.72 4.49
C ALA A 98 -27.68 -24.59 4.69
N LEU A 99 -26.74 -24.75 5.64
CA LEU A 99 -25.71 -23.75 5.90
C LEU A 99 -24.71 -23.60 4.74
N GLU A 100 -24.32 -24.69 4.09
CA GLU A 100 -23.48 -24.67 2.88
C GLU A 100 -24.16 -23.90 1.74
N SER A 101 -25.48 -24.01 1.61
CA SER A 101 -26.24 -23.27 0.60
C SER A 101 -26.31 -21.77 0.90
N VAL A 102 -26.48 -21.39 2.17
CA VAL A 102 -26.42 -19.99 2.63
C VAL A 102 -25.00 -19.42 2.42
N PHE A 103 -23.97 -20.19 2.79
CA PHE A 103 -22.58 -19.84 2.58
C PHE A 103 -22.27 -19.64 1.10
N SER A 104 -22.70 -20.56 0.23
CA SER A 104 -22.55 -20.47 -1.22
C SER A 104 -23.23 -19.23 -1.81
N CYS A 105 -24.42 -18.89 -1.31
CA CYS A 105 -25.12 -17.66 -1.70
C CYS A 105 -24.33 -16.40 -1.31
N LEU A 106 -23.89 -16.28 -0.06
CA LEU A 106 -23.05 -15.17 0.42
C LEU A 106 -21.78 -15.03 -0.41
N HIS A 107 -21.14 -16.16 -0.71
CA HIS A 107 -19.94 -16.23 -1.51
C HIS A 107 -20.15 -15.69 -2.94
N LYS A 108 -21.17 -16.17 -3.65
CA LYS A 108 -21.46 -15.73 -5.03
C LYS A 108 -21.86 -14.26 -5.10
N VAL A 109 -22.66 -13.78 -4.14
CA VAL A 109 -23.04 -12.36 -4.06
C VAL A 109 -21.80 -11.50 -3.80
N SER A 110 -20.94 -11.89 -2.87
CA SER A 110 -19.68 -11.19 -2.57
C SER A 110 -18.75 -11.14 -3.78
N ALA A 111 -18.57 -12.26 -4.47
CA ALA A 111 -17.76 -12.35 -5.68
C ALA A 111 -18.33 -11.47 -6.81
N PHE A 112 -19.66 -11.43 -6.98
CA PHE A 112 -20.31 -10.54 -7.94
C PHE A 112 -20.03 -9.06 -7.60
N ILE A 113 -20.19 -8.66 -6.34
CA ILE A 113 -19.94 -7.28 -5.89
C ILE A 113 -18.48 -6.91 -6.11
N ALA A 114 -17.55 -7.75 -5.66
CA ALA A 114 -16.11 -7.52 -5.77
C ALA A 114 -15.67 -7.35 -7.23
N ASN A 115 -16.17 -8.20 -8.14
CA ASN A 115 -15.81 -8.13 -9.55
C ASN A 115 -16.50 -6.98 -10.29
N ARG A 116 -17.81 -6.79 -10.10
CA ARG A 116 -18.59 -5.78 -10.82
C ARG A 116 -18.23 -4.36 -10.39
N TYR A 117 -17.93 -4.18 -9.11
CA TYR A 117 -17.68 -2.87 -8.49
C TYR A 117 -16.25 -2.70 -8.02
N ARG A 118 -15.29 -3.40 -8.66
CA ARG A 118 -13.85 -3.38 -8.33
C ARG A 118 -13.32 -1.99 -7.98
N ASN A 119 -13.62 -0.97 -8.80
CA ASN A 119 -13.16 0.41 -8.61
C ASN A 119 -13.77 1.14 -7.40
N PHE A 120 -14.85 0.60 -6.82
CA PHE A 120 -15.54 1.14 -5.66
C PHE A 120 -15.28 0.31 -4.39
N VAL A 121 -14.60 -0.82 -4.49
CA VAL A 121 -14.23 -1.64 -3.34
C VAL A 121 -13.05 -1.01 -2.61
N ASP A 122 -13.08 -1.05 -1.29
CA ASP A 122 -11.98 -0.65 -0.44
C ASP A 122 -10.80 -1.59 -0.69
N GLN A 123 -9.66 -1.02 -1.05
CA GLN A 123 -8.43 -1.74 -1.33
C GLN A 123 -7.95 -2.59 -0.14
N ASN A 124 -8.33 -2.24 1.09
CA ASN A 124 -7.90 -2.95 2.30
C ASN A 124 -8.87 -4.06 2.74
N ILE A 125 -10.00 -4.26 2.04
CA ILE A 125 -10.92 -5.33 2.42
C ILE A 125 -10.27 -6.70 2.20
N SER A 126 -10.39 -7.60 3.17
CA SER A 126 -9.98 -9.00 3.00
C SER A 126 -10.94 -9.72 2.06
N LEU A 127 -10.35 -10.46 1.14
CA LEU A 127 -10.98 -11.28 0.12
C LEU A 127 -10.72 -12.77 0.38
N ASP A 128 -10.18 -13.17 1.53
CA ASP A 128 -9.86 -14.58 1.80
C ASP A 128 -11.08 -15.49 1.66
N MET A 129 -12.26 -14.96 2.00
CA MET A 129 -13.54 -15.65 1.92
C MET A 129 -14.29 -15.40 0.61
N VAL A 130 -13.78 -14.53 -0.25
CA VAL A 130 -14.36 -14.22 -1.57
C VAL A 130 -13.46 -14.94 -2.58
N CYS A 131 -13.88 -16.05 -3.22
CA CYS A 131 -13.05 -16.71 -4.23
C CYS A 131 -12.82 -15.77 -5.41
N VAL A 132 -11.78 -14.96 -5.29
CA VAL A 132 -11.13 -14.31 -6.40
C VAL A 132 -10.15 -15.33 -6.91
N ASP A 133 -10.44 -15.93 -8.06
CA ASP A 133 -9.60 -17.01 -8.62
C ASP A 133 -8.19 -16.48 -8.91
N PRO A 134 -7.18 -16.83 -8.08
CA PRO A 134 -5.81 -16.39 -8.32
C PRO A 134 -5.21 -17.13 -9.52
N ARG A 135 -5.81 -18.26 -9.93
CA ARG A 135 -5.30 -19.16 -10.98
C ARG A 135 -5.39 -18.55 -12.37
N ALA A 136 -6.28 -17.58 -12.57
CA ALA A 136 -6.40 -16.79 -13.79
C ALA A 136 -5.18 -15.90 -14.04
N HIS A 137 -4.50 -15.47 -12.96
CA HIS A 137 -3.33 -14.58 -13.01
C HIS A 137 -2.08 -15.21 -12.39
N ASP A 138 -2.02 -16.55 -12.36
CA ASP A 138 -0.97 -17.32 -11.71
C ASP A 138 0.40 -17.09 -12.35
N LEU A 139 1.25 -16.33 -11.66
CA LEU A 139 2.60 -16.01 -12.11
C LEU A 139 3.49 -17.26 -12.26
N ARG A 140 3.21 -18.35 -11.54
CA ARG A 140 3.97 -19.60 -11.67
C ARG A 140 3.83 -20.21 -13.06
N LYS A 141 2.68 -20.01 -13.72
CA LYS A 141 2.46 -20.45 -15.11
C LYS A 141 3.18 -19.57 -16.12
N LEU A 142 3.51 -18.34 -15.74
CA LEU A 142 4.20 -17.36 -16.59
C LEU A 142 5.73 -17.42 -16.48
N GLY A 143 6.29 -18.23 -15.56
CA GLY A 143 7.74 -18.36 -15.39
C GLY A 143 8.50 -18.81 -16.65
N ASN A 144 7.80 -19.44 -17.61
CA ASN A 144 8.40 -19.86 -18.88
C ASN A 144 8.46 -18.75 -19.95
N ARG A 145 7.88 -17.58 -19.69
CA ARG A 145 7.93 -16.42 -20.61
C ARG A 145 9.35 -15.85 -20.68
N ASP A 146 9.70 -15.31 -21.83
CA ASP A 146 11.02 -14.74 -22.08
C ASP A 146 11.39 -13.69 -21.02
N VAL A 147 10.47 -12.77 -20.70
CA VAL A 147 10.69 -11.72 -19.69
C VAL A 147 11.09 -12.29 -18.33
N MET A 148 10.50 -13.42 -17.93
CA MET A 148 10.87 -14.10 -16.68
C MET A 148 12.20 -14.86 -16.83
N LYS A 149 12.42 -15.54 -17.95
CA LYS A 149 13.65 -16.32 -18.19
C LYS A 149 14.91 -15.45 -18.26
N HIS A 150 14.82 -14.23 -18.79
CA HIS A 150 15.96 -13.32 -18.91
C HIS A 150 16.53 -12.93 -17.53
N ASN A 151 15.71 -12.93 -16.49
CA ASN A 151 16.13 -12.63 -15.13
C ASN A 151 15.54 -13.66 -14.16
N SER A 152 16.20 -14.81 -14.09
CA SER A 152 15.76 -15.95 -13.28
C SER A 152 15.78 -15.64 -11.77
N GLU A 153 16.76 -14.86 -11.31
CA GLU A 153 16.86 -14.43 -9.90
C GLU A 153 15.66 -13.57 -9.50
N LEU A 154 15.37 -12.50 -10.26
CA LEU A 154 14.22 -11.65 -9.97
C LEU A 154 12.91 -12.40 -10.14
N SER A 155 12.81 -13.28 -11.13
CA SER A 155 11.62 -14.11 -11.34
C SER A 155 11.32 -15.00 -10.15
N GLU A 156 12.35 -15.59 -9.52
CA GLU A 156 12.17 -16.37 -8.31
C GLU A 156 11.64 -15.52 -7.15
N ILE A 157 12.18 -14.32 -6.95
CA ILE A 157 11.73 -13.37 -5.93
C ILE A 157 10.24 -13.01 -6.14
N VAL A 158 9.86 -12.71 -7.39
CA VAL A 158 8.49 -12.34 -7.77
C VAL A 158 7.52 -13.51 -7.62
N ILE A 159 7.87 -14.69 -8.12
CA ILE A 159 7.04 -15.90 -8.02
C ILE A 159 6.86 -16.32 -6.56
N ARG A 160 7.91 -16.23 -5.75
CA ARG A 160 7.85 -16.55 -4.32
C ARG A 160 6.93 -15.59 -3.59
N ALA A 161 7.05 -14.29 -3.81
CA ALA A 161 6.19 -13.28 -3.19
C ALA A 161 4.70 -13.45 -3.58
N PHE A 162 4.43 -13.83 -4.83
CA PHE A 162 3.09 -14.20 -5.27
C PHE A 162 2.58 -15.45 -4.53
N SER A 163 3.43 -16.47 -4.41
CA SER A 163 3.08 -17.73 -3.77
C SER A 163 2.84 -17.59 -2.27
N ASP A 164 3.61 -16.75 -1.60
CA ASP A 164 3.46 -16.41 -0.18
C ASP A 164 2.07 -15.83 0.13
N ILE A 165 1.48 -15.10 -0.79
CA ILE A 165 0.16 -14.47 -0.61
C ILE A 165 -0.98 -15.44 -0.94
N PHE A 166 -0.92 -16.10 -2.10
CA PHE A 166 -2.08 -16.85 -2.62
C PHE A 166 -2.07 -18.36 -2.34
N PHE A 167 -0.94 -18.96 -1.96
CA PHE A 167 -0.83 -20.41 -1.74
C PHE A 167 -0.33 -20.74 -0.34
N ASP A 168 0.73 -20.09 0.12
CA ASP A 168 1.34 -20.41 1.41
C ASP A 168 0.72 -19.63 2.58
N HIS A 169 -0.13 -18.64 2.27
CA HIS A 169 -0.80 -17.75 3.23
C HIS A 169 0.16 -17.08 4.25
N ARG A 170 1.45 -16.98 3.92
CA ARG A 170 2.48 -16.29 4.71
C ARG A 170 2.40 -14.78 4.57
N GLY A 171 1.79 -14.29 3.49
CA GLY A 171 1.59 -12.87 3.21
C GLY A 171 0.44 -12.22 3.99
N GLY A 172 -0.20 -12.92 4.93
CA GLY A 172 -1.39 -12.45 5.65
C GLY A 172 -2.66 -12.45 4.80
N GLU A 173 -3.70 -11.74 5.24
CA GLU A 173 -4.99 -11.66 4.53
C GLU A 173 -4.81 -11.15 3.09
N ILE A 174 -5.48 -11.79 2.14
CA ILE A 174 -5.51 -11.42 0.73
C ILE A 174 -6.44 -10.23 0.61
N THR A 175 -5.91 -9.02 0.39
CA THR A 175 -6.72 -7.83 0.19
C THR A 175 -6.95 -7.53 -1.28
N MET A 176 -7.96 -6.70 -1.59
CA MET A 176 -8.20 -6.22 -2.95
C MET A 176 -6.95 -5.53 -3.53
N ARG A 177 -6.20 -4.76 -2.73
CA ARG A 177 -4.91 -4.17 -3.15
C ARG A 177 -3.93 -5.22 -3.64
N LYS A 178 -3.70 -6.27 -2.85
CA LYS A 178 -2.76 -7.35 -3.19
C LYS A 178 -3.19 -8.06 -4.46
N TYR A 179 -4.49 -8.33 -4.59
CA TYR A 179 -5.03 -8.94 -5.79
C TYR A 179 -4.83 -8.05 -7.03
N ASP A 180 -5.28 -6.79 -6.97
CA ASP A 180 -5.16 -5.83 -8.08
C ASP A 180 -3.70 -5.61 -8.50
N TYR A 181 -2.79 -5.54 -7.53
CA TYR A 181 -1.36 -5.47 -7.77
C TYR A 181 -0.87 -6.65 -8.61
N TRP A 182 -1.16 -7.88 -8.19
CA TRP A 182 -0.68 -9.07 -8.88
C TRP A 182 -1.39 -9.32 -10.22
N VAL A 183 -2.65 -8.94 -10.36
CA VAL A 183 -3.32 -8.89 -11.68
C VAL A 183 -2.60 -7.94 -12.62
N SER A 184 -2.21 -6.75 -12.13
CA SER A 184 -1.46 -5.77 -12.92
C SER A 184 -0.09 -6.32 -13.36
N VAL A 185 0.65 -6.97 -12.46
CA VAL A 185 1.95 -7.60 -12.78
C VAL A 185 1.77 -8.76 -13.78
N SER A 186 0.81 -9.65 -13.53
CA SER A 186 0.54 -10.81 -14.39
C SER A 186 0.16 -10.40 -15.82
N ASN A 187 -0.68 -9.36 -15.95
CA ASN A 187 -1.01 -8.79 -17.25
C ASN A 187 0.23 -8.16 -17.90
N ALA A 188 1.03 -7.39 -17.16
CA ALA A 188 2.25 -6.77 -17.69
C ALA A 188 3.26 -7.81 -18.21
N VAL A 189 3.47 -8.90 -17.49
CA VAL A 189 4.34 -10.00 -17.92
C VAL A 189 3.75 -10.75 -19.13
N THR A 190 2.42 -10.90 -19.18
CA THR A 190 1.73 -11.60 -20.28
C THR A 190 1.81 -10.83 -21.60
N TYR A 191 1.66 -9.50 -21.55
CA TYR A 191 1.66 -8.60 -22.71
C TYR A 191 3.00 -7.90 -22.92
N ALA A 192 4.03 -8.26 -22.18
CA ALA A 192 5.37 -7.77 -22.47
C ALA A 192 5.88 -8.49 -23.73
N ASP A 193 5.76 -7.80 -24.88
CA ASP A 193 6.32 -8.25 -26.14
C ASP A 193 7.86 -8.43 -26.04
N SER A 194 8.39 -9.40 -26.77
CA SER A 194 9.83 -9.68 -26.89
C SER A 194 10.35 -9.21 -28.26
N PRO A 195 11.57 -8.68 -28.40
CA PRO A 195 12.39 -7.92 -27.47
C PRO A 195 12.46 -6.44 -27.93
N LEU A 196 11.93 -5.51 -27.15
CA LEU A 196 12.44 -4.13 -27.24
C LEU A 196 13.91 -4.20 -26.80
N GLU A 197 14.80 -3.66 -27.62
CA GLU A 197 16.23 -3.55 -27.37
C GLU A 197 16.46 -3.29 -25.89
N ILE A 198 17.33 -4.10 -25.28
CA ILE A 198 17.78 -3.96 -23.90
C ILE A 198 18.38 -2.56 -23.81
N THR A 199 17.57 -1.57 -23.44
CA THR A 199 18.06 -0.28 -23.00
C THR A 199 18.68 -0.54 -21.64
N GLU A 200 19.95 -0.91 -21.64
CA GLU A 200 20.78 -0.80 -20.46
C GLU A 200 20.47 0.53 -19.77
N PRO A 201 20.20 0.53 -18.45
CA PRO A 201 20.71 -0.43 -17.48
C PRO A 201 19.69 -1.42 -16.87
N PHE A 202 18.42 -1.39 -17.28
CA PHE A 202 17.33 -2.19 -16.67
C PHE A 202 16.74 -3.20 -17.64
N ASP A 203 16.46 -4.41 -17.15
CA ASP A 203 15.72 -5.40 -17.93
C ASP A 203 14.20 -5.19 -17.86
N ARG A 204 13.47 -5.91 -18.71
CA ARG A 204 12.02 -5.73 -18.84
C ARG A 204 11.27 -6.09 -17.57
N LEU A 205 11.71 -7.11 -16.82
CA LEU A 205 11.04 -7.50 -15.58
C LEU A 205 11.27 -6.44 -14.49
N GLU A 206 12.50 -5.93 -14.38
CA GLU A 206 12.84 -4.82 -13.49
C GLU A 206 11.97 -3.59 -13.79
N LEU A 207 11.84 -3.21 -15.06
CA LEU A 207 10.96 -2.10 -15.46
C LEU A 207 9.53 -2.33 -15.00
N ILE A 208 8.96 -3.52 -15.24
CA ILE A 208 7.60 -3.87 -14.80
C ILE A 208 7.44 -3.72 -13.28
N MET A 209 8.43 -4.15 -12.50
CA MET A 209 8.42 -4.09 -11.05
C MET A 209 8.62 -2.65 -10.52
N ILE A 210 9.48 -1.85 -11.16
CA ILE A 210 9.72 -0.44 -10.80
C ILE A 210 8.49 0.40 -11.12
N GLU A 211 7.93 0.27 -12.33
CA GLU A 211 6.71 0.97 -12.76
C GLU A 211 5.54 0.77 -11.79
N ARG A 212 5.46 -0.40 -11.15
CA ARG A 212 4.37 -0.77 -10.23
C ARG A 212 4.71 -0.54 -8.77
N ASN A 213 5.85 0.05 -8.45
CA ASN A 213 6.29 0.32 -7.09
C ASN A 213 6.36 -0.96 -6.24
N TYR A 214 7.14 -1.94 -6.71
CA TYR A 214 7.42 -3.16 -5.98
C TYR A 214 8.38 -2.91 -4.82
N ASN A 215 7.92 -2.23 -3.77
CA ASN A 215 8.72 -1.84 -2.61
C ASN A 215 9.02 -2.99 -1.62
N SER A 216 9.19 -4.21 -2.13
CA SER A 216 9.61 -5.36 -1.34
C SER A 216 11.07 -5.21 -0.91
N PRO A 217 11.43 -5.47 0.37
CA PRO A 217 12.82 -5.41 0.83
C PRO A 217 13.76 -6.34 0.04
N LEU A 218 13.27 -7.49 -0.42
CA LEU A 218 14.06 -8.42 -1.25
C LEU A 218 14.36 -7.82 -2.62
N PHE A 219 13.43 -7.06 -3.18
CA PHE A 219 13.65 -6.39 -4.47
C PHE A 219 14.56 -5.18 -4.36
N VAL A 220 14.43 -4.39 -3.28
CA VAL A 220 15.37 -3.31 -2.98
C VAL A 220 16.77 -3.88 -2.86
N LYS A 221 16.94 -4.96 -2.09
CA LYS A 221 18.23 -5.64 -1.95
C LYS A 221 18.76 -6.10 -3.31
N TYR A 222 17.93 -6.77 -4.10
CA TYR A 222 18.27 -7.21 -5.46
C TYR A 222 18.80 -6.05 -6.32
N LEU A 223 18.07 -4.94 -6.42
CA LEU A 223 18.49 -3.76 -7.19
C LEU A 223 19.81 -3.18 -6.67
N THR A 224 19.94 -3.00 -5.35
CA THR A 224 21.17 -2.43 -4.77
C THR A 224 22.38 -3.33 -4.97
N SER A 225 22.22 -4.65 -4.90
CA SER A 225 23.28 -5.62 -5.20
C SER A 225 23.69 -5.54 -6.67
N LYS A 226 22.72 -5.52 -7.60
CA LYS A 226 23.00 -5.35 -9.04
C LYS A 226 23.76 -4.06 -9.34
N PHE A 227 23.40 -2.95 -8.68
CA PHE A 227 24.11 -1.68 -8.85
C PHE A 227 25.54 -1.76 -8.31
N LEU A 228 25.75 -2.42 -7.16
CA LEU A 228 27.08 -2.62 -6.59
C LEU A 228 27.96 -3.49 -7.47
N ASP A 229 27.43 -4.55 -8.07
CA ASP A 229 28.18 -5.41 -8.98
C ASP A 229 28.65 -4.64 -10.21
N LYS A 230 27.76 -3.84 -10.83
CA LYS A 230 28.12 -2.93 -11.93
C LYS A 230 29.21 -1.92 -11.56
N ILE A 231 29.30 -1.53 -10.29
CA ILE A 231 30.33 -0.61 -9.79
C ILE A 231 31.65 -1.33 -9.56
N ASN A 232 31.62 -2.54 -8.98
CA ASN A 232 32.82 -3.33 -8.72
C ASN A 232 33.53 -3.76 -10.01
N ASP A 233 32.79 -3.92 -11.10
CA ASP A 233 33.34 -4.20 -12.43
C ASP A 233 34.02 -2.99 -13.10
N SER A 234 33.85 -1.77 -12.53
CA SER A 234 34.47 -0.56 -13.07
C SER A 234 35.92 -0.40 -12.57
N VAL A 235 36.86 -0.31 -13.51
CA VAL A 235 38.31 -0.26 -13.23
C VAL A 235 38.76 1.12 -12.71
N ASP A 236 38.01 2.19 -12.98
CA ASP A 236 38.37 3.56 -12.62
C ASP A 236 37.51 4.13 -11.46
N PRO A 237 38.10 4.49 -10.31
CA PRO A 237 37.40 5.06 -9.15
C PRO A 237 36.67 6.38 -9.42
N THR A 238 37.11 7.15 -10.42
CA THR A 238 36.46 8.40 -10.84
C THR A 238 35.19 8.14 -11.65
N SER A 239 35.21 7.12 -12.52
CA SER A 239 34.04 6.67 -13.28
C SER A 239 32.90 6.11 -12.41
N VAL A 240 33.19 5.61 -11.20
CA VAL A 240 32.19 5.03 -10.28
C VAL A 240 31.07 6.01 -9.93
N VAL A 241 31.44 7.25 -9.57
CA VAL A 241 30.47 8.28 -9.16
C VAL A 241 29.62 8.74 -10.36
N GLU A 242 30.23 8.84 -11.53
CA GLU A 242 29.52 9.18 -12.77
C GLU A 242 28.55 8.07 -13.17
N ASN A 243 28.96 6.81 -13.09
CA ASN A 243 28.13 5.64 -13.35
C ASN A 243 26.94 5.57 -12.38
N LEU A 244 27.17 5.78 -11.08
CA LEU A 244 26.10 5.86 -10.07
C LEU A 244 25.10 6.98 -10.37
N THR A 245 25.60 8.15 -10.76
CA THR A 245 24.76 9.31 -11.10
C THR A 245 23.94 9.04 -12.37
N PHE A 246 24.55 8.37 -13.35
CA PHE A 246 23.85 7.92 -14.56
C PHE A 246 22.76 6.89 -14.24
N LEU A 247 23.07 5.87 -13.43
CA LEU A 247 22.09 4.89 -12.97
C LEU A 247 20.92 5.55 -12.22
N GLN A 248 21.22 6.48 -11.31
CA GLN A 248 20.19 7.23 -10.59
C GLN A 248 19.31 8.04 -11.53
N LYS A 249 19.91 8.73 -12.50
CA LYS A 249 19.17 9.49 -13.52
C LYS A 249 18.23 8.58 -14.30
N THR A 250 18.73 7.45 -14.80
CA THR A 250 17.93 6.51 -15.59
C THR A 250 16.83 5.87 -14.77
N PHE A 251 17.09 5.51 -13.50
CA PHE A 251 16.08 5.02 -12.57
C PHE A 251 14.93 6.04 -12.39
N ASN A 252 15.27 7.31 -12.19
CA ASN A 252 14.29 8.38 -11.98
C ASN A 252 13.49 8.75 -13.24
N GLN A 253 13.91 8.27 -14.42
CA GLN A 253 13.16 8.45 -15.66
C GLN A 253 12.09 7.36 -15.88
N ILE A 254 12.09 6.28 -15.08
CA ILE A 254 11.09 5.22 -15.18
C ILE A 254 9.76 5.73 -14.60
N PRO A 255 8.65 5.69 -15.36
CA PRO A 255 7.36 6.18 -14.88
C PRO A 255 6.79 5.23 -13.82
N VAL A 256 6.45 5.77 -12.64
CA VAL A 256 5.82 5.00 -11.55
C VAL A 256 4.32 5.27 -11.49
N MET A 257 3.54 4.20 -11.36
CA MET A 257 2.09 4.24 -11.17
C MET A 257 1.75 4.74 -9.77
N LYS A 258 1.21 5.97 -9.66
CA LYS A 258 0.96 6.64 -8.38
C LYS A 258 -0.04 5.93 -7.45
N ASP A 259 -0.98 5.18 -8.02
CA ASP A 259 -2.05 4.50 -7.28
C ASP A 259 -1.73 3.03 -6.97
N MET A 260 -0.51 2.57 -7.28
CA MET A 260 -0.07 1.20 -7.09
C MET A 260 1.14 1.15 -6.16
N ILE A 261 1.02 0.34 -5.11
CA ILE A 261 2.10 0.06 -4.17
C ILE A 261 1.94 -1.38 -3.69
N PHE A 262 3.05 -2.13 -3.65
CA PHE A 262 3.02 -3.53 -3.25
C PHE A 262 2.69 -3.67 -1.75
N SER A 263 3.41 -2.95 -0.90
CA SER A 263 3.24 -3.00 0.56
C SER A 263 3.12 -1.60 1.14
N CYS A 264 2.06 -1.35 1.91
CA CYS A 264 1.90 -0.09 2.65
C CYS A 264 2.71 -0.03 3.96
N GLN A 265 3.43 -1.10 4.30
CA GLN A 265 4.29 -1.14 5.49
C GLN A 265 5.67 -0.56 5.21
N PHE A 266 6.06 -0.49 3.94
CA PHE A 266 7.35 0.03 3.52
C PHE A 266 7.16 1.34 2.78
N ASP A 267 8.21 2.16 2.80
CA ASP A 267 8.27 3.39 2.03
C ASP A 267 8.19 3.08 0.52
N ASP A 268 7.88 4.10 -0.25
CA ASP A 268 7.90 4.04 -1.71
C ASP A 268 9.26 3.54 -2.24
N LEU A 269 9.24 2.72 -3.29
CA LEU A 269 10.44 2.14 -3.87
C LEU A 269 11.39 3.24 -4.37
N SER A 270 10.87 4.26 -5.05
CA SER A 270 11.69 5.35 -5.57
C SER A 270 12.31 6.16 -4.45
N LEU A 271 11.60 6.37 -3.34
CA LEU A 271 12.18 7.03 -2.15
C LEU A 271 13.33 6.19 -1.56
N THR A 272 13.10 4.89 -1.38
CA THR A 272 14.07 3.98 -0.76
C THR A 272 15.34 3.85 -1.60
N VAL A 273 15.20 3.62 -2.91
CA VAL A 273 16.33 3.45 -3.83
C VAL A 273 17.08 4.77 -4.06
N ASN A 274 16.40 5.92 -4.13
CA ASN A 274 17.08 7.21 -4.22
C ASN A 274 17.85 7.55 -2.94
N ALA A 275 17.32 7.21 -1.77
CA ALA A 275 18.04 7.38 -0.51
C ALA A 275 19.33 6.57 -0.51
N TRP A 276 19.30 5.34 -1.04
CA TRP A 276 20.49 4.52 -1.24
C TRP A 276 21.49 5.17 -2.22
N PHE A 277 21.05 5.62 -3.41
CA PHE A 277 21.93 6.31 -4.37
C PHE A 277 22.64 7.51 -3.76
N ILE A 278 21.91 8.35 -3.00
CA ILE A 278 22.48 9.53 -2.34
C ILE A 278 23.59 9.14 -1.36
N GLN A 279 23.35 8.11 -0.55
CA GLN A 279 24.33 7.63 0.43
C GLN A 279 25.56 7.02 -0.24
N GLU A 280 25.34 6.21 -1.29
CA GLU A 280 26.41 5.51 -2.00
C GLU A 280 27.29 6.50 -2.80
N ILE A 281 26.69 7.47 -3.49
CA ILE A 281 27.42 8.52 -4.20
C ILE A 281 28.30 9.33 -3.23
N ASP A 282 27.79 9.70 -2.06
CA ASP A 282 28.56 10.43 -1.05
C ASP A 282 29.70 9.55 -0.47
N PHE A 283 29.43 8.27 -0.22
CA PHE A 283 30.44 7.32 0.26
C PHE A 283 31.60 7.18 -0.74
N GLN A 284 31.29 6.93 -2.02
CA GLN A 284 32.31 6.79 -3.07
C GLN A 284 33.07 8.09 -3.31
N SER A 285 32.38 9.24 -3.31
CA SER A 285 33.00 10.55 -3.44
C SER A 285 34.01 10.83 -2.32
N LYS A 286 33.71 10.42 -1.09
CA LYS A 286 34.64 10.52 0.05
C LYS A 286 35.81 9.56 -0.09
N ARG A 287 35.57 8.32 -0.54
CA ARG A 287 36.61 7.30 -0.72
C ARG A 287 37.66 7.75 -1.75
N SER A 288 37.23 8.29 -2.89
CA SER A 288 38.14 8.80 -3.93
C SER A 288 38.98 9.99 -3.43
N ARG A 289 38.42 10.90 -2.61
CA ARG A 289 39.19 12.00 -2.01
C ARG A 289 40.31 11.52 -1.08
N THR A 290 40.08 10.44 -0.34
CA THR A 290 41.07 9.86 0.57
C THR A 290 42.20 9.14 -0.19
N ALA A 291 41.90 8.52 -1.35
CA ALA A 291 42.89 7.80 -2.15
C ALA A 291 43.93 8.72 -2.85
N PHE A 292 43.57 9.97 -3.13
CA PHE A 292 44.46 10.97 -3.75
C PHE A 292 45.22 11.86 -2.75
N SER A 293 45.25 11.50 -1.46
CA SER A 293 45.87 12.31 -0.40
C SER A 293 46.98 11.53 0.34
N GLU A 294 48.24 11.69 -0.07
CA GLU A 294 49.38 11.53 0.86
C GLU A 294 49.49 12.78 1.76
N PRO A 295 50.11 12.66 2.96
CA PRO A 295 49.75 13.47 4.10
C PRO A 295 50.37 14.87 4.03
N VAL A 296 49.52 15.87 3.82
CA VAL A 296 49.81 17.22 4.33
C VAL A 296 48.87 17.49 5.49
N GLU A 297 49.50 17.68 6.63
CA GLU A 297 48.91 17.86 7.94
C GLU A 297 47.83 18.94 7.96
N GLN A 298 46.71 18.56 8.56
CA GLN A 298 45.90 19.36 9.47
C GLN A 298 46.07 20.89 9.38
N LEU A 299 45.20 21.51 8.59
CA LEU A 299 44.57 22.73 9.06
C LEU A 299 43.07 22.72 8.75
N GLN A 300 42.32 22.76 9.86
CA GLN A 300 40.93 23.20 10.00
C GLN A 300 39.83 22.15 9.81
N ARG A 301 39.64 21.41 10.92
CA ARG A 301 38.33 20.97 11.39
C ARG A 301 37.35 22.17 11.43
N ALA A 302 36.55 22.30 10.39
CA ALA A 302 35.22 22.89 10.47
C ALA A 302 34.33 22.02 9.58
N GLY A 303 33.38 21.31 10.19
CA GLY A 303 32.44 20.46 9.45
C GLY A 303 31.65 21.30 8.45
N LYS A 304 32.08 21.29 7.18
CA LYS A 304 31.23 21.70 6.06
C LYS A 304 30.17 20.62 5.89
N LYS A 305 29.04 20.80 6.60
CA LYS A 305 27.75 20.25 6.15
C LYS A 305 27.60 20.66 4.69
N TYR A 306 27.28 19.68 3.84
CA TYR A 306 26.94 19.94 2.45
C TYR A 306 25.81 20.98 2.41
N ASP A 307 26.14 22.18 1.94
CA ASP A 307 25.17 23.10 1.37
C ASP A 307 24.56 22.39 0.16
N ARG A 308 23.33 21.88 0.32
CA ARG A 308 22.44 21.70 -0.83
C ARG A 308 22.25 23.08 -1.42
N LYS A 309 22.84 23.36 -2.58
CA LYS A 309 22.25 24.32 -3.51
C LYS A 309 20.94 23.72 -4.00
N THR A 310 19.86 23.94 -3.25
CA THR A 310 18.48 23.75 -3.72
C THR A 310 17.71 25.02 -3.39
N SER A 311 17.49 25.81 -4.44
CA SER A 311 16.64 26.98 -4.55
C SER A 311 15.16 26.74 -4.27
N ASP A 312 14.76 25.53 -3.84
CA ASP A 312 13.36 25.07 -3.83
C ASP A 312 12.86 24.74 -2.41
N LYS A 313 13.33 25.49 -1.40
CA LYS A 313 12.75 25.40 -0.05
C LYS A 313 11.32 25.94 -0.10
N ILE A 314 10.39 25.26 0.58
CA ILE A 314 9.01 25.72 0.72
C ILE A 314 9.02 26.92 1.68
N LEU A 315 8.59 28.08 1.18
CA LEU A 315 8.41 29.26 2.00
C LEU A 315 7.16 29.09 2.87
N CYS A 316 7.37 28.81 4.15
CA CYS A 316 6.34 28.88 5.16
C CYS A 316 6.20 30.32 5.63
N ASN A 317 5.02 30.92 5.45
CA ASN A 317 4.72 32.27 5.92
C ASN A 317 4.43 32.29 7.45
N LEU A 318 5.33 31.67 8.21
CA LEU A 318 5.33 31.56 9.66
C LEU A 318 6.74 31.89 10.16
N THR A 319 6.85 32.46 11.37
CA THR A 319 8.16 32.62 12.01
C THR A 319 8.71 31.26 12.48
N VAL A 320 10.01 31.18 12.77
CA VAL A 320 10.62 29.96 13.31
C VAL A 320 9.99 29.56 14.65
N ASP A 321 9.60 30.52 15.47
CA ASP A 321 8.84 30.34 16.71
C ASP A 321 7.49 29.66 16.45
N GLN A 322 6.70 30.23 15.54
CA GLN A 322 5.36 29.74 15.19
C GLN A 322 5.42 28.35 14.54
N LEU A 323 6.41 28.09 13.68
CA LEU A 323 6.66 26.76 13.12
C LEU A 323 7.01 25.73 14.20
N SER A 324 7.85 26.10 15.16
CA SER A 324 8.21 25.20 16.26
C SER A 324 7.01 24.82 17.13
N LEU A 325 6.12 25.78 17.36
CA LEU A 325 4.86 25.60 18.08
C LEU A 325 3.89 24.73 17.30
N PHE A 326 3.75 24.98 16.00
CA PHE A 326 2.88 24.21 15.12
C PHE A 326 3.25 22.72 15.12
N PHE A 327 4.53 22.40 14.87
CA PHE A 327 4.98 21.00 14.86
C PHE A 327 4.84 20.32 16.22
N LYS A 328 5.06 21.06 17.31
CA LYS A 328 4.82 20.55 18.66
C LYS A 328 3.33 20.26 18.92
N ALA A 329 2.44 21.16 18.50
CA ALA A 329 1.00 20.95 18.63
C ALA A 329 0.51 19.78 17.76
N ALA A 330 1.05 19.62 16.56
CA ALA A 330 0.72 18.53 15.65
C ALA A 330 1.19 17.16 16.17
N ASP A 331 2.38 17.08 16.76
CA ASP A 331 2.91 15.90 17.47
C ASP A 331 2.04 15.53 18.67
N LEU A 332 1.70 16.51 19.53
CA LEU A 332 0.81 16.30 20.69
C LEU A 332 -0.61 15.90 20.31
N SER A 333 -1.09 16.34 19.14
CA SER A 333 -2.42 16.00 18.62
C SER A 333 -2.43 14.69 17.81
N ASN A 334 -1.30 13.97 17.75
CA ASN A 334 -1.10 12.77 16.94
C ASN A 334 -1.44 12.93 15.44
N ILE A 335 -1.34 14.17 14.93
CA ILE A 335 -1.46 14.45 13.49
C ILE A 335 -0.17 13.99 12.78
N ILE A 336 0.96 14.12 13.47
CA ILE A 336 2.29 13.67 13.01
C ILE A 336 2.79 12.61 14.00
N SER A 337 3.26 11.46 13.49
CA SER A 337 3.86 10.40 14.30
C SER A 337 5.36 10.31 14.02
N SER A 338 6.18 10.41 15.07
CA SER A 338 7.64 10.35 15.00
C SER A 338 8.23 9.79 16.29
N ARG A 339 9.43 9.20 16.20
CA ARG A 339 10.20 8.72 17.37
C ARG A 339 10.54 9.82 18.39
N SER A 340 10.56 11.09 17.96
CA SER A 340 10.73 12.26 18.83
C SER A 340 10.45 13.57 18.08
N LEU A 341 10.13 14.62 18.82
CA LEU A 341 10.00 15.99 18.30
C LEU A 341 11.29 16.47 17.60
N SER A 342 12.47 16.08 18.10
CA SER A 342 13.75 16.38 17.46
C SER A 342 13.89 15.73 16.07
N ALA A 343 13.36 14.52 15.90
CA ALA A 343 13.39 13.85 14.60
C ALA A 343 12.45 14.54 13.60
N ILE A 344 11.33 15.11 14.07
CA ILE A 344 10.45 15.97 13.24
C ILE A 344 11.24 17.20 12.77
N PHE A 345 11.91 17.91 13.67
CA PHE A 345 12.67 19.10 13.28
C PHE A 345 13.85 18.79 12.36
N GLN A 346 14.51 17.66 12.52
CA GLN A 346 15.58 17.23 11.61
C GLN A 346 15.06 16.86 10.22
N SER A 347 13.85 16.30 10.12
CA SER A 347 13.27 15.91 8.84
C SER A 347 12.71 17.10 8.06
N VAL A 348 12.08 18.07 8.73
CA VAL A 348 11.40 19.20 8.05
C VAL A 348 12.31 20.39 7.80
N ALA A 349 13.26 20.70 8.70
CA ALA A 349 14.07 21.92 8.61
C ALA A 349 14.86 22.10 7.30
N PRO A 350 15.41 21.04 6.66
CA PRO A 350 16.13 21.21 5.39
C PRO A 350 15.25 21.68 4.22
N TYR A 351 13.93 21.49 4.32
CA TYR A 351 12.98 21.73 3.23
C TYR A 351 12.14 23.01 3.41
N LEU A 352 12.25 23.68 4.57
CA LEU A 352 11.45 24.85 4.90
C LEU A 352 12.31 26.11 4.98
N SER A 353 11.74 27.22 4.54
CA SER A 353 12.25 28.57 4.78
C SER A 353 11.15 29.46 5.35
N THR A 354 11.54 30.54 6.02
CA THR A 354 10.62 31.59 6.51
C THR A 354 10.94 32.91 5.84
N PRO A 355 10.03 33.91 5.84
CA PRO A 355 10.28 35.24 5.25
C PRO A 355 11.57 35.91 5.76
N HIS A 356 11.99 35.59 6.99
CA HIS A 356 13.14 36.20 7.64
C HIS A 356 14.36 35.27 7.74
N ARG A 357 14.24 33.98 7.42
CA ARG A 357 15.34 33.00 7.47
C ARG A 357 15.19 31.95 6.37
N ALA A 358 16.09 32.01 5.39
CA ALA A 358 16.22 31.00 4.34
C ALA A 358 16.72 29.65 4.87
N GLU A 359 17.52 29.67 5.95
CA GLU A 359 18.05 28.48 6.60
C GLU A 359 17.47 28.35 8.01
N ILE A 360 16.69 27.29 8.22
CA ILE A 360 16.13 26.97 9.53
C ILE A 360 17.01 25.90 10.17
N SER A 361 17.60 26.21 11.32
CA SER A 361 18.30 25.20 12.11
C SER A 361 17.30 24.33 12.88
N HIS A 362 17.43 23.01 12.78
CA HIS A 362 16.68 22.06 13.61
C HIS A 362 16.89 22.30 15.11
N SER A 363 18.08 22.78 15.52
CA SER A 363 18.35 23.11 16.92
C SER A 363 17.58 24.35 17.37
N SER A 364 17.43 25.34 16.47
CA SER A 364 16.63 26.53 16.73
C SER A 364 15.16 26.16 16.93
N LEU A 365 14.57 25.36 16.03
CA LEU A 365 13.18 24.89 16.16
C LEU A 365 12.97 24.16 17.49
N ARG A 366 13.91 23.30 17.89
CA ARG A 366 13.81 22.57 19.16
C ARG A 366 13.78 23.50 20.37
N VAL A 367 14.74 24.41 20.50
CA VAL A 367 14.80 25.33 21.65
C VAL A 367 13.53 26.18 21.72
N LYS A 368 13.12 26.72 20.57
CA LYS A 368 11.95 27.56 20.40
C LYS A 368 10.63 26.84 20.76
N SER A 369 10.54 25.53 20.52
CA SER A 369 9.37 24.73 20.91
C SER A 369 9.18 24.59 22.43
N TYR A 370 10.24 24.79 23.23
CA TYR A 370 10.15 24.75 24.69
C TYR A 370 9.91 26.13 25.32
N SER A 371 10.39 27.20 24.68
CA SER A 371 10.21 28.59 25.13
C SER A 371 9.12 29.29 24.31
N VAL A 372 7.87 29.13 24.73
CA VAL A 372 6.70 29.64 24.01
C VAL A 372 6.38 31.08 24.43
N GLU A 373 6.44 32.02 23.49
CA GLU A 373 5.94 33.38 23.70
C GLU A 373 4.42 33.44 23.44
N GLU A 374 3.66 34.09 24.35
CA GLU A 374 2.20 34.21 24.21
C GLU A 374 1.76 34.98 22.95
N ARG A 375 2.63 35.89 22.47
CA ARG A 375 2.40 36.58 21.20
C ARG A 375 2.38 35.62 20.02
N ASP A 376 3.37 34.73 19.91
CA ASP A 376 3.47 33.77 18.81
C ASP A 376 2.36 32.71 18.85
N LYS A 377 1.96 32.31 20.06
CA LYS A 377 0.80 31.43 20.27
C LYS A 377 -0.50 32.07 19.77
N SER A 378 -0.74 33.35 20.10
CA SER A 378 -1.92 34.08 19.65
C SER A 378 -1.96 34.21 18.13
N LEU A 379 -0.84 34.56 17.50
CA LEU A 379 -0.72 34.68 16.04
C LEU A 379 -0.91 33.33 15.33
N LEU A 380 -0.38 32.25 15.90
CA LEU A 380 -0.57 30.91 15.34
C LEU A 380 -2.04 30.47 15.42
N ILE A 381 -2.72 30.74 16.52
CA ILE A 381 -4.16 30.44 16.67
C ILE A 381 -4.98 31.18 15.61
N GLU A 382 -4.71 32.46 15.39
CA GLU A 382 -5.39 33.25 14.35
C GLU A 382 -5.22 32.62 12.96
N MET A 383 -4.01 32.17 12.63
CA MET A 383 -3.75 31.48 11.36
C MET A 383 -4.46 30.13 11.25
N MET A 384 -4.56 29.36 12.35
CA MET A 384 -5.30 28.10 12.37
C MET A 384 -6.80 28.29 12.18
N ILE A 385 -7.38 29.39 12.72
CA ILE A 385 -8.78 29.75 12.49
C ILE A 385 -9.02 30.02 10.99
N ARG A 386 -8.17 30.85 10.37
CA ARG A 386 -8.25 31.12 8.92
C ARG A 386 -8.11 29.85 8.08
N LEU A 387 -7.19 28.96 8.45
CA LEU A 387 -7.03 27.66 7.78
C LEU A 387 -8.30 26.80 7.92
N THR A 388 -8.93 26.80 9.10
CA THR A 388 -10.18 26.08 9.34
C THR A 388 -11.32 26.63 8.49
N GLU A 389 -11.40 27.95 8.31
CA GLU A 389 -12.37 28.59 7.42
C GLU A 389 -12.15 28.14 5.96
N GLN A 390 -10.90 28.17 5.48
CA GLN A 390 -10.58 27.68 4.13
C GLN A 390 -10.92 26.20 3.94
N ILE A 391 -10.69 25.35 4.95
CA ILE A 391 -11.06 23.92 4.89
C ILE A 391 -12.57 23.74 4.79
N LYS A 392 -13.39 24.61 5.39
CA LYS A 392 -14.85 24.54 5.26
C LYS A 392 -15.35 24.94 3.87
N ASP A 393 -14.59 25.77 3.17
CA ASP A 393 -14.91 26.25 1.82
C ASP A 393 -14.39 25.31 0.71
N LEU A 394 -13.55 24.33 1.04
CA LEU A 394 -13.11 23.22 0.16
C LEU A 394 -14.15 22.09 0.12
#